data_AF-A0AAD7I9H1-F1
#
_entry.id   AF-A0AAD7I9H1-F1
#
_cell.length_a   1.000
_cell.length_b   1.000
_cell.length_c   1.000
_cell.angle_alpha   90.00
_cell.angle_beta   90.00
_cell.angle_gamma   90.00
#
_symmetry.space_group_name_H-M   'P 1'
#
loop_
_entity.id
_entity.type
_entity.pdbx_description
1 polymer ?
#
loop_
_entity_poly.entity_id
_entity_poly.type
_entity_poly.pdbx_seq_one_letter_code
_entity_poly.pdbx_strand_id
1 'polypeptide(L)'
;SDAQIIATLLMSLPPAYDTLIDMLDSHADKDNLDFVIGRLLNEEVRQESEFSATPFPESSALVARTFRDKSRITCFKCQKLGHYQNECPE
;
A
#
# COMPACT_ATOMS: atom_id res chain seq x y z
N SER A 1 11.28 11.91 -29.10
CA SER A 1 10.34 10.78 -29.22
C SER A 1 9.86 10.38 -27.85
N ASP A 2 8.59 10.04 -27.71
CA ASP A 2 7.95 9.67 -26.44
C ASP A 2 8.69 8.54 -25.72
N ALA A 3 9.23 7.57 -26.48
CA ALA A 3 10.08 6.50 -25.94
C ALA A 3 11.27 6.98 -25.09
N GLN A 4 11.91 8.11 -25.47
CA GLN A 4 13.03 8.66 -24.70
C GLN A 4 12.58 9.38 -23.43
N ILE A 5 11.38 9.98 -23.49
CA ILE A 5 10.76 10.63 -22.33
C ILE A 5 10.38 9.56 -21.31
N ILE A 6 9.72 8.48 -21.76
CA ILE A 6 9.35 7.33 -20.93
C ILE A 6 10.59 6.72 -20.28
N ALA A 7 11.64 6.41 -21.06
CA ALA A 7 12.86 5.84 -20.52
C ALA A 7 13.54 6.74 -19.47
N THR A 8 13.63 8.05 -19.74
CA THR A 8 14.22 9.01 -18.79
C THR A 8 13.40 9.13 -17.52
N LEU A 9 12.07 9.06 -17.64
CA LEU A 9 11.16 9.10 -16.50
C LEU A 9 11.32 7.84 -15.65
N LEU A 10 11.22 6.65 -16.23
CA LEU A 10 11.38 5.38 -15.50
C LEU A 10 12.76 5.25 -14.83
N MET A 11 13.81 5.81 -15.42
CA MET A 11 15.16 5.83 -14.81
C MET A 11 15.32 6.83 -13.66
N SER A 12 14.47 7.86 -13.55
CA SER A 12 14.54 8.84 -12.47
C SER A 12 13.69 8.48 -11.25
N LEU A 13 12.87 7.42 -11.36
CA LEU A 13 11.99 6.97 -10.30
C LEU A 13 12.73 6.27 -9.15
N PRO A 14 12.27 6.42 -7.89
CA PRO A 14 12.81 5.69 -6.74
C PRO A 14 12.63 4.17 -6.85
N PRO A 15 13.44 3.35 -6.15
CA PRO A 15 13.34 1.89 -6.18
C PRO A 15 12.00 1.34 -5.68
N ALA A 16 11.20 2.14 -4.98
CA ALA A 16 9.83 1.79 -4.60
C ALA A 16 8.91 1.51 -5.80
N TYR A 17 9.31 1.96 -7.00
CA TYR A 17 8.57 1.76 -8.24
C TYR A 17 9.14 0.66 -9.14
N ASP A 18 10.19 -0.07 -8.73
CA ASP A 18 10.79 -1.14 -9.56
C ASP A 18 9.77 -2.21 -9.98
N THR A 19 8.84 -2.57 -9.10
CA THR A 19 7.77 -3.55 -9.40
C THR A 19 6.80 -3.03 -10.45
N LEU A 20 6.51 -1.72 -10.44
CA LEU A 20 5.70 -1.05 -11.46
C LEU A 20 6.46 -0.98 -12.79
N ILE A 21 7.75 -0.69 -12.75
CA ILE A 21 8.62 -0.59 -13.93
C ILE A 21 8.70 -1.95 -14.64
N ASP A 22 8.91 -3.06 -13.91
CA ASP A 22 8.91 -4.42 -14.47
C ASP A 22 7.55 -4.77 -15.10
N MET A 23 6.45 -4.43 -14.42
CA MET A 23 5.11 -4.62 -14.97
C MET A 23 4.86 -3.78 -16.23
N LEU A 24 5.31 -2.53 -16.24
CA LEU A 24 5.20 -1.62 -17.40
C LEU A 24 6.04 -2.11 -18.57
N ASP A 25 7.25 -2.61 -18.34
CA ASP A 25 8.11 -3.10 -19.42
C ASP A 25 7.58 -4.39 -20.08
N SER A 26 6.82 -5.18 -19.32
CA SER A 26 6.11 -6.36 -19.84
C SER A 26 4.81 -6.04 -20.59
N HIS A 27 4.33 -4.79 -20.55
CA HIS A 27 3.04 -4.40 -21.12
C HIS A 27 3.12 -4.05 -22.61
N ALA A 28 2.08 -4.38 -23.38
CA ALA A 28 2.03 -4.13 -24.82
C ALA A 28 2.04 -2.62 -25.18
N ASP A 29 1.45 -1.78 -24.33
CA ASP A 29 1.35 -0.33 -24.51
C ASP A 29 2.45 0.48 -23.82
N LYS A 30 3.62 -0.12 -23.56
CA LYS A 30 4.72 0.54 -22.83
C LYS A 30 5.32 1.77 -23.53
N ASP A 31 5.13 1.90 -24.83
CA ASP A 31 5.56 3.05 -25.63
C ASP A 31 4.52 4.19 -25.63
N ASN A 32 3.34 3.99 -25.03
CA ASN A 32 2.29 4.99 -24.93
C ASN A 32 2.48 5.83 -23.66
N LEU A 33 2.82 7.11 -23.86
CA LEU A 33 3.07 8.06 -22.77
C LEU A 33 1.86 8.22 -21.84
N ASP A 34 0.64 8.33 -22.37
CA ASP A 34 -0.58 8.52 -21.57
C ASP A 34 -0.88 7.30 -20.68
N PHE A 35 -0.62 6.09 -21.20
CA PHE A 35 -0.77 4.86 -20.43
C PHE A 35 0.23 4.81 -19.27
N VAL A 36 1.51 5.13 -19.54
CA VAL A 36 2.57 5.17 -18.53
C VAL A 36 2.25 6.20 -17.44
N ILE A 37 1.84 7.41 -17.83
CA ILE A 37 1.43 8.47 -16.90
C ILE A 37 0.25 8.01 -16.03
N GLY A 38 -0.81 7.47 -16.63
CA GLY A 38 -1.97 6.98 -15.89
C GLY A 38 -1.62 5.87 -14.90
N ARG A 39 -0.67 4.99 -15.27
CA ARG A 39 -0.20 3.89 -14.42
C ARG A 39 0.62 4.40 -13.25
N LEU A 40 1.50 5.38 -13.48
CA LEU A 40 2.32 6.04 -12.47
C LEU A 40 1.47 6.79 -11.45
N LEU A 41 0.51 7.60 -11.91
CA LEU A 41 -0.41 8.32 -11.02
C LEU A 41 -1.22 7.36 -10.15
N ASN A 42 -1.67 6.24 -10.71
CA ASN A 42 -2.38 5.22 -9.94
C ASN A 42 -1.49 4.54 -8.89
N GLU A 43 -0.20 4.35 -9.19
CA GLU A 43 0.75 3.80 -8.23
C GLU A 43 1.12 4.82 -7.14
N GLU A 44 1.22 6.10 -7.47
CA GLU A 44 1.49 7.17 -6.50
C GLU A 44 0.37 7.27 -5.44
N VAL A 45 -0.90 7.23 -5.86
CA VAL A 45 -2.05 7.18 -4.93
C VAL A 45 -1.98 5.96 -4.00
N ARG A 46 -1.47 4.83 -4.52
CA ARG A 46 -1.26 3.60 -3.73
C ARG A 46 -0.09 3.76 -2.76
N GLN A 47 1.01 4.37 -3.19
CA GLN A 47 2.15 4.67 -2.33
C GLN A 47 1.81 5.66 -1.22
N GLU A 48 0.97 6.69 -1.44
CA GLU A 48 0.58 7.62 -0.36
C GLU A 48 -0.10 6.89 0.82
N SER A 49 -0.84 5.82 0.51
CA SER A 49 -1.47 4.96 1.51
C SER A 49 -0.48 4.06 2.26
N GLU A 50 0.62 3.65 1.61
CA GLU A 50 1.65 2.77 2.20
C GLU A 50 2.77 3.57 2.88
N PHE A 51 3.05 4.79 2.44
CA PHE A 51 4.03 5.71 3.03
C PHE A 51 3.55 6.30 4.36
N SER A 52 2.24 6.42 4.52
CA SER A 52 1.59 6.70 5.81
C SER A 52 1.55 5.47 6.74
N ALA A 53 1.92 4.28 6.22
CA ALA A 53 1.92 3.01 6.94
C ALA A 53 3.35 2.46 7.08
N THR A 54 4.25 3.20 7.71
CA THR A 54 5.51 2.63 8.21
C THR A 54 5.40 2.31 9.70
N PRO A 55 5.34 1.01 10.10
CA PRO A 55 5.96 0.55 11.32
C PRO A 55 7.39 0.12 11.01
N PHE A 56 8.32 0.52 11.86
CA PHE A 56 9.74 0.17 11.81
C PHE A 56 10.01 -1.34 11.65
N PRO A 57 11.20 -1.71 11.13
CA PRO A 57 11.48 -3.07 10.68
C PRO A 57 11.90 -3.94 11.86
N GLU A 58 11.31 -5.12 11.98
CA GLU A 58 12.04 -6.34 12.30
C GLU A 58 11.17 -7.56 11.97
N SER A 59 11.70 -8.39 11.07
CA SER A 59 11.63 -9.84 11.08
C SER A 59 10.36 -10.49 11.66
N SER A 60 9.54 -11.10 10.81
CA SER A 60 9.28 -12.56 10.85
C SER A 60 8.07 -12.93 9.98
N ALA A 61 8.23 -14.05 9.29
CA ALA A 61 7.22 -14.77 8.55
C ALA A 61 5.88 -14.91 9.31
N LEU A 62 4.76 -14.89 8.57
CA LEU A 62 3.43 -15.36 8.99
C LEU A 62 2.84 -14.69 10.24
N VAL A 63 2.21 -13.52 10.11
CA VAL A 63 1.17 -13.09 11.06
C VAL A 63 -0.16 -12.92 10.34
N ALA A 64 -0.74 -14.06 9.97
CA ALA A 64 -2.19 -14.18 9.88
C ALA A 64 -2.78 -13.95 11.28
N ARG A 65 -3.05 -12.68 11.59
CA ARG A 65 -4.03 -12.15 12.55
C ARG A 65 -3.61 -10.72 12.82
N THR A 66 -4.19 -9.78 12.07
CA THR A 66 -4.37 -8.44 12.61
C THR A 66 -5.26 -8.61 13.84
N PHE A 67 -4.63 -8.74 15.01
CA PHE A 67 -5.28 -8.34 16.24
C PHE A 67 -5.61 -6.87 16.02
N ARG A 68 -6.83 -6.60 15.52
CA ARG A 68 -7.41 -5.27 15.54
C ARG A 68 -7.29 -4.86 17.00
N ASP A 69 -6.46 -3.87 17.28
CA ASP A 69 -6.20 -3.43 18.64
C ASP A 69 -7.53 -2.96 19.24
N LYS A 70 -8.16 -3.82 20.03
CA LYS A 70 -9.46 -3.57 20.66
C LYS A 70 -9.31 -2.76 21.94
N SER A 71 -8.07 -2.40 22.31
CA SER A 71 -7.71 -1.73 23.56
C SER A 71 -8.41 -0.37 23.73
N ARG A 72 -8.80 0.28 22.62
CA ARG A 72 -9.53 1.55 22.61
C ARG A 72 -11.05 1.40 22.41
N ILE A 73 -11.55 0.18 22.30
CA ILE A 73 -12.96 -0.10 22.05
C ILE A 73 -13.69 -0.22 23.38
N THR A 74 -14.64 0.67 23.62
CA THR A 74 -15.49 0.66 24.81
C THR A 74 -16.73 -0.21 24.56
N CYS A 75 -16.95 -1.20 25.42
CA CYS A 75 -18.13 -2.03 25.38
C CYS A 75 -19.37 -1.24 25.78
N PHE A 76 -20.41 -1.20 24.94
CA PHE A 76 -21.65 -0.47 25.24
C PHE A 76 -22.47 -1.06 26.40
N LYS A 77 -22.22 -2.34 26.76
CA LYS A 77 -22.94 -3.02 27.85
C LYS A 77 -22.32 -2.72 29.22
N CYS A 78 -21.01 -2.94 29.38
CA CYS A 78 -20.31 -2.80 30.65
C CYS A 78 -19.41 -1.56 30.75
N GLN A 79 -19.29 -0.79 29.67
CA GLN A 79 -18.44 0.41 29.54
C GLN A 79 -16.94 0.18 29.80
N LYS A 80 -16.49 -1.08 29.77
CA LYS A 80 -15.06 -1.44 29.86
C LYS A 80 -14.42 -1.49 28.47
N LEU A 81 -13.13 -1.24 28.43
CA LEU A 81 -12.32 -1.28 27.20
C LEU A 81 -11.93 -2.71 26.82
N GLY A 82 -11.52 -2.91 25.57
CA GLY A 82 -10.87 -4.16 25.12
C GLY A 82 -11.78 -5.15 24.39
N HIS A 83 -13.09 -4.93 24.33
CA HIS A 83 -14.04 -5.89 23.75
C HIS A 83 -15.35 -5.23 23.28
N TYR A 84 -16.06 -5.91 22.37
CA TYR A 84 -17.41 -5.52 21.95
C TYR A 84 -18.47 -6.15 22.86
N GLN A 85 -19.71 -5.65 22.82
CA GLN A 85 -20.83 -6.18 23.61
C GLN A 85 -21.04 -7.70 23.44
N ASN A 86 -20.75 -8.26 22.27
CA ASN A 86 -20.87 -9.68 21.99
C ASN A 86 -19.77 -10.55 22.64
N GLU A 87 -18.66 -9.93 23.05
CA GLU A 87 -17.53 -10.56 23.73
C GLU A 87 -17.50 -10.15 25.22
N CYS A 88 -18.59 -9.58 25.74
CA CYS A 88 -18.65 -9.10 27.11
C CYS A 88 -18.66 -10.31 28.08
N PRO A 89 -17.68 -10.44 28.97
CA PRO A 89 -17.79 -11.41 30.05
C PRO A 89 -19.00 -11.03 30.90
N GLU A 90 -19.82 -12.03 31.22
CA GLU A 90 -21.06 -11.85 31.99
C GLU A 90 -20.82 -11.14 33.33
#